data_AF-A0A1S9N8V7-F1
#
_entry.id   AF-A0A1S9N8V7-F1
#
_cell.length_a   1.000
_cell.length_b   1.000
_cell.length_c   1.000
_cell.angle_alpha   90.00
_cell.angle_beta   90.00
_cell.angle_gamma   90.00
#
_symmetry.space_group_name_H-M   'P 1'
#
loop_
_entity.id
_entity.type
_entity.pdbx_description
1 polymer ?
#
loop_
_entity_poly.entity_id
_entity_poly.type
_entity_poly.pdbx_seq_one_letter_code
_entity_poly.pdbx_strand_id
1 'polypeptide(L)'
;MRLSKIKKNRSKFIIILVFIVFLSLITSDKSSIVFADASTDNEVKSIVENIFAIKNKAILSKDLDSIKSLYATDTRYGQWAYEYEEKKVKYINNWAEKQGIQFVDIIPKVVIKKSKIGDNKCSFSLICNTEYKYIYPDQPEAINSSRMGTYHSFQLSKRDNNWIITKEWYTDPFADSLSLENIKADEIKQYISSQPPRDISNINEKRKGAKEYAERYCGAATIEEYGFKYNNKYRDFNPEGGDCANFASQILREGGKFKENSTWNYDKGSATGPWVNAGKFTHYMINSGRASVIARGSYEKVYKASYKLLPGDFIAYEKKGDITHVSTVTGVDSKGYSLVTCHNTDRNNVPWDLGWSDKKIKFWLIRVHY
;
A
#
# COMPACT_ATOMS: atom_id res chain seq x y z
N MET A 1 29.84 -83.25 -12.27
CA MET A 1 28.81 -83.71 -11.31
C MET A 1 27.85 -82.54 -11.05
N ARG A 2 26.54 -82.80 -11.06
CA ARG A 2 25.44 -81.89 -11.42
C ARG A 2 25.23 -80.66 -10.51
N LEU A 3 25.03 -79.50 -11.15
CA LEU A 3 24.30 -78.34 -10.63
C LEU A 3 22.80 -78.67 -10.49
N SER A 4 22.18 -78.43 -9.32
CA SER A 4 20.74 -78.20 -9.28
C SER A 4 20.24 -77.48 -8.01
N LYS A 5 19.49 -76.40 -8.27
CA LYS A 5 18.27 -75.94 -7.55
C LYS A 5 18.42 -75.24 -6.19
N ILE A 6 18.66 -73.93 -6.25
CA ILE A 6 18.03 -72.97 -5.31
C ILE A 6 16.79 -72.40 -6.02
N LYS A 7 15.60 -72.86 -5.62
CA LYS A 7 14.32 -72.29 -6.09
C LYS A 7 13.27 -72.43 -4.99
N LYS A 8 13.15 -71.43 -4.12
CA LYS A 8 11.87 -70.99 -3.51
C LYS A 8 12.12 -69.83 -2.53
N ASN A 9 11.52 -68.69 -2.86
CA ASN A 9 11.01 -67.62 -1.95
C ASN A 9 11.14 -66.19 -2.51
N ARG A 10 11.34 -66.02 -3.82
CA ARG A 10 11.16 -64.70 -4.46
C ARG A 10 9.69 -64.30 -4.72
N SER A 11 8.73 -65.21 -4.57
CA SER A 11 7.30 -64.90 -4.82
C SER A 11 6.59 -64.26 -3.62
N LYS A 12 7.00 -64.52 -2.36
CA LYS A 12 6.34 -63.90 -1.19
C LYS A 12 6.81 -62.47 -0.91
N PHE A 13 8.04 -62.12 -1.29
CA PHE A 13 8.55 -60.75 -1.16
C PHE A 13 8.02 -59.79 -2.24
N ILE A 14 7.72 -60.30 -3.44
CA ILE A 14 7.14 -59.48 -4.52
C ILE A 14 5.65 -59.20 -4.26
N ILE A 15 4.91 -60.12 -3.64
CA ILE A 15 3.50 -59.89 -3.27
C ILE A 15 3.38 -58.82 -2.16
N ILE A 16 4.32 -58.76 -1.22
CA ILE A 16 4.33 -57.72 -0.17
C ILE A 16 4.74 -56.35 -0.74
N LEU A 17 5.68 -56.29 -1.70
CA LEU A 17 6.05 -55.03 -2.34
C LEU A 17 4.94 -54.49 -3.26
N VAL A 18 4.21 -55.36 -3.96
CA VAL A 18 3.07 -54.96 -4.81
C VAL A 18 1.88 -54.52 -3.96
N PHE A 19 1.66 -55.10 -2.77
CA PHE A 19 0.62 -54.62 -1.86
C PHE A 19 0.94 -53.25 -1.24
N ILE A 20 2.21 -52.93 -0.98
CA ILE A 20 2.61 -51.60 -0.48
C ILE A 20 2.54 -50.53 -1.58
N VAL A 21 2.80 -50.90 -2.84
CA VAL A 21 2.63 -49.98 -3.99
C VAL A 21 1.16 -49.81 -4.40
N PHE A 22 0.29 -50.81 -4.15
CA PHE A 22 -1.17 -50.63 -4.33
C PHE A 22 -1.84 -49.92 -3.15
N LEU A 23 -1.29 -49.99 -1.93
CA LEU A 23 -1.80 -49.23 -0.79
C LEU A 23 -1.35 -47.75 -0.81
N SER A 24 -0.25 -47.42 -1.50
CA SER A 24 0.15 -46.03 -1.74
C SER A 24 -0.59 -45.38 -2.92
N LEU A 25 -1.26 -46.16 -3.77
CA LEU A 25 -2.12 -45.68 -4.87
C LEU A 25 -3.61 -45.60 -4.51
N ILE A 26 -3.98 -45.91 -3.26
CA ILE A 26 -5.30 -45.60 -2.67
C ILE A 26 -5.11 -44.55 -1.56
N THR A 27 -4.30 -43.54 -1.83
CA THR A 27 -4.66 -42.20 -1.36
C THR A 27 -5.55 -41.63 -2.45
N SER A 28 -6.83 -41.98 -2.40
CA SER A 28 -7.83 -41.18 -3.07
C SER A 28 -7.63 -39.77 -2.52
N ASP A 29 -7.10 -38.88 -3.37
CA ASP A 29 -7.48 -37.48 -3.35
C ASP A 29 -9.02 -37.46 -3.40
N LYS A 30 -9.63 -37.59 -2.23
CA LYS A 30 -10.82 -36.81 -1.95
C LYS A 30 -10.33 -35.37 -1.92
N SER A 31 -10.07 -34.83 -3.12
CA SER A 31 -10.60 -33.52 -3.43
C SER A 31 -12.10 -33.66 -3.22
N SER A 32 -12.50 -33.50 -1.95
CA SER A 32 -13.79 -32.95 -1.68
C SER A 32 -13.73 -31.62 -2.40
N ILE A 33 -14.29 -31.59 -3.62
CA ILE A 33 -14.94 -30.40 -4.10
C ILE A 33 -16.02 -30.18 -3.04
N VAL A 34 -15.62 -29.52 -1.96
CA VAL A 34 -16.53 -28.83 -1.08
C VAL A 34 -17.11 -27.80 -2.03
N PHE A 35 -18.26 -28.13 -2.62
CA PHE A 35 -19.19 -27.11 -3.06
C PHE A 35 -19.54 -26.38 -1.76
N ALA A 36 -18.67 -25.44 -1.36
CA ALA A 36 -19.07 -24.39 -0.48
C ALA A 36 -20.31 -23.81 -1.15
N ASP A 37 -21.41 -23.78 -0.42
CA ASP A 37 -22.68 -23.33 -0.96
C ASP A 37 -22.44 -21.94 -1.55
N ALA A 38 -22.48 -21.82 -2.88
CA ALA A 38 -22.05 -20.60 -3.56
C ALA A 38 -22.85 -19.37 -3.07
N SER A 39 -24.04 -19.61 -2.53
CA SER A 39 -24.87 -18.65 -1.81
C SER A 39 -24.19 -18.13 -0.53
N THR A 40 -23.71 -19.02 0.34
CA THR A 40 -23.03 -18.68 1.60
C THR A 40 -21.68 -18.00 1.34
N ASP A 41 -20.95 -18.45 0.32
CA ASP A 41 -19.67 -17.83 -0.06
C ASP A 41 -19.85 -16.39 -0.52
N ASN A 42 -20.87 -16.10 -1.32
CA ASN A 42 -21.17 -14.74 -1.78
C ASN A 42 -21.70 -13.85 -0.64
N GLU A 43 -22.49 -14.42 0.27
CA GLU A 43 -22.97 -13.72 1.47
C GLU A 43 -21.79 -13.27 2.35
N VAL A 44 -20.87 -14.18 2.68
CA VAL A 44 -19.71 -13.85 3.52
C VAL A 44 -18.79 -12.84 2.83
N LYS A 45 -18.60 -12.91 1.51
CA LYS A 45 -17.83 -11.90 0.76
C LYS A 45 -18.49 -10.52 0.82
N SER A 46 -19.82 -10.46 0.69
CA SER A 46 -20.60 -9.22 0.82
C SER A 46 -20.48 -8.62 2.23
N ILE A 47 -20.42 -9.48 3.26
CA ILE A 47 -20.14 -9.05 4.64
C ILE A 47 -18.75 -8.41 4.75
N VAL A 48 -17.73 -8.99 4.13
CA VAL A 48 -16.38 -8.39 4.11
C VAL A 48 -16.42 -7.00 3.45
N GLU A 49 -17.05 -6.86 2.29
CA GLU A 49 -17.20 -5.57 1.61
C GLU A 49 -17.92 -4.54 2.51
N ASN A 50 -19.00 -4.95 3.16
CA ASN A 50 -19.76 -4.09 4.08
C ASN A 50 -18.93 -3.69 5.30
N ILE A 51 -18.10 -4.58 5.86
CA ILE A 51 -17.17 -4.24 6.95
C ILE A 51 -16.25 -3.10 6.54
N PHE A 52 -15.64 -3.17 5.35
CA PHE A 52 -14.78 -2.10 4.86
C PHE A 52 -15.56 -0.81 4.59
N ALA A 53 -16.80 -0.90 4.08
CA ALA A 53 -17.67 0.26 3.91
C ALA A 53 -18.00 0.94 5.25
N ILE A 54 -18.37 0.18 6.29
CA ILE A 54 -18.64 0.70 7.63
C ILE A 54 -17.40 1.36 8.22
N LYS A 55 -16.23 0.70 8.15
CA LYS A 55 -14.95 1.25 8.63
C LYS A 55 -14.67 2.62 8.02
N ASN A 56 -14.80 2.75 6.70
CA ASN A 56 -14.49 4.00 5.99
C ASN A 56 -15.55 5.09 6.21
N LYS A 57 -16.84 4.74 6.29
CA LYS A 57 -17.90 5.69 6.68
C LYS A 57 -17.67 6.22 8.09
N ALA A 58 -17.24 5.36 9.01
CA ALA A 58 -16.95 5.76 10.38
C ALA A 58 -15.75 6.70 10.52
N ILE A 59 -14.78 6.65 9.60
CA ILE A 59 -13.70 7.66 9.55
C ILE A 59 -14.29 9.06 9.30
N LEU A 60 -15.26 9.17 8.37
CA LEU A 60 -15.94 10.43 8.04
C LEU A 60 -16.81 10.96 9.19
N SER A 61 -17.61 10.08 9.79
CA SER A 61 -18.53 10.45 10.87
C SER A 61 -17.88 10.47 12.26
N LYS A 62 -16.61 10.06 12.38
CA LYS A 62 -15.89 9.86 13.65
C LYS A 62 -16.60 8.86 14.58
N ASP A 63 -17.34 7.91 14.01
CA ASP A 63 -18.16 6.94 14.73
C ASP A 63 -17.34 5.73 15.18
N LEU A 64 -16.63 5.88 16.30
CA LEU A 64 -15.79 4.83 16.87
C LEU A 64 -16.60 3.63 17.39
N ASP A 65 -17.87 3.83 17.78
CA ASP A 65 -18.73 2.75 18.28
C ASP A 65 -19.11 1.78 17.16
N SER A 66 -19.46 2.31 15.97
CA SER A 66 -19.66 1.48 14.78
C SER A 66 -18.41 0.67 14.43
N ILE A 67 -17.21 1.26 14.50
CA ILE A 67 -15.96 0.51 14.27
C ILE A 67 -15.77 -0.56 15.34
N LYS A 68 -15.92 -0.21 16.62
CA LYS A 68 -15.72 -1.13 17.75
C LYS A 68 -16.60 -2.37 17.64
N SER A 69 -17.85 -2.20 17.20
CA SER A 69 -18.81 -3.29 17.02
C SER A 69 -18.37 -4.36 16.01
N LEU A 70 -17.44 -4.02 15.09
CA LEU A 70 -16.91 -4.96 14.12
C LEU A 70 -15.84 -5.89 14.71
N TYR A 71 -15.29 -5.60 15.89
CA TYR A 71 -14.12 -6.30 16.44
C TYR A 71 -14.45 -7.09 17.71
N ALA A 72 -13.80 -8.25 17.85
CA ALA A 72 -13.81 -9.04 19.07
C ALA A 72 -12.87 -8.42 20.13
N THR A 73 -13.28 -7.30 20.73
CA THR A 73 -12.49 -6.53 21.71
C THR A 73 -12.25 -7.25 23.04
N ASP A 74 -12.96 -8.36 23.28
CA ASP A 74 -12.72 -9.31 24.37
C ASP A 74 -11.47 -10.20 24.13
N THR A 75 -10.91 -10.19 22.92
CA THR A 75 -9.70 -10.94 22.57
C THR A 75 -8.52 -10.01 22.34
N ARG A 76 -7.30 -10.46 22.66
CA ARG A 76 -6.08 -9.67 22.46
C ARG A 76 -5.91 -9.18 21.02
N TYR A 77 -6.11 -10.05 20.03
CA TYR A 77 -5.91 -9.70 18.62
C TYR A 77 -7.03 -8.82 18.06
N GLY A 78 -8.28 -9.06 18.46
CA GLY A 78 -9.40 -8.19 18.07
C GLY A 78 -9.28 -6.80 18.70
N GLN A 79 -8.92 -6.72 19.99
CA GLN A 79 -8.67 -5.46 20.68
C GLN A 79 -7.54 -4.65 20.02
N TRP A 80 -6.42 -5.29 19.71
CA TRP A 80 -5.30 -4.61 19.03
C TRP A 80 -5.69 -4.11 17.64
N ALA A 81 -6.45 -4.88 16.86
CA ALA A 81 -6.92 -4.45 15.55
C ALA A 81 -7.87 -3.25 15.65
N TYR A 82 -8.79 -3.25 16.63
CA TYR A 82 -9.67 -2.11 16.92
C TYR A 82 -8.87 -0.85 17.30
N GLU A 83 -7.96 -0.94 18.28
CA GLU A 83 -7.15 0.19 18.74
C GLU A 83 -6.36 0.83 17.59
N TYR A 84 -5.99 0.01 16.62
CA TYR A 84 -5.25 0.44 15.46
C TYR A 84 -6.12 1.25 14.48
N GLU A 85 -7.33 0.78 14.18
CA GLU A 85 -8.31 1.57 13.41
C GLU A 85 -8.72 2.84 14.15
N GLU A 86 -8.90 2.79 15.47
CA GLU A 86 -9.21 3.96 16.28
C GLU A 86 -8.14 5.05 16.14
N LYS A 87 -6.86 4.66 16.21
CA LYS A 87 -5.73 5.59 16.00
C LYS A 87 -5.72 6.15 14.58
N LYS A 88 -6.02 5.34 13.57
CA LYS A 88 -6.14 5.79 12.18
C LYS A 88 -7.25 6.83 12.00
N VAL A 89 -8.44 6.62 12.58
CA VAL A 89 -9.55 7.60 12.55
C VAL A 89 -9.09 8.93 13.16
N LYS A 90 -8.46 8.89 14.33
CA LYS A 90 -7.94 10.09 15.01
C LYS A 90 -6.89 10.80 14.14
N TYR A 91 -5.96 10.04 13.56
CA TYR A 91 -4.91 10.56 12.70
C TYR A 91 -5.45 11.28 11.45
N ILE A 92 -6.33 10.62 10.69
CA ILE A 92 -6.90 11.18 9.45
C ILE A 92 -7.66 12.48 9.74
N ASN A 93 -8.44 12.51 10.81
CA ASN A 93 -9.20 13.69 11.21
C ASN A 93 -8.30 14.86 11.63
N ASN A 94 -7.28 14.59 12.44
CA ASN A 94 -6.33 15.64 12.86
C ASN A 94 -5.48 16.14 11.68
N TRP A 95 -5.12 15.25 10.75
CA TRP A 95 -4.44 15.66 9.52
C TRP A 95 -5.35 16.55 8.65
N ALA A 96 -6.63 16.19 8.51
CA ALA A 96 -7.60 17.01 7.77
C ALA A 96 -7.75 18.41 8.37
N GLU A 97 -7.83 18.50 9.70
CA GLU A 97 -7.88 19.77 10.42
C GLU A 97 -6.63 20.62 10.19
N LYS A 98 -5.43 20.02 10.32
CA LYS A 98 -4.15 20.67 10.03
C LYS A 98 -4.10 21.24 8.62
N GLN A 99 -4.64 20.51 7.63
CA GLN A 99 -4.59 20.94 6.22
C GLN A 99 -5.74 21.89 5.86
N GLY A 100 -6.74 22.04 6.73
CA GLY A 100 -7.93 22.82 6.44
C GLY A 100 -8.83 22.20 5.38
N ILE A 101 -8.81 20.87 5.24
CA ILE A 101 -9.64 20.14 4.28
C ILE A 101 -10.80 19.44 4.99
N GLN A 102 -11.83 19.11 4.23
CA GLN A 102 -12.91 18.22 4.65
C GLN A 102 -12.96 17.00 3.73
N PHE A 103 -12.86 15.80 4.31
CA PHE A 103 -13.19 14.58 3.57
C PHE A 103 -14.70 14.55 3.32
N VAL A 104 -15.09 14.35 2.07
CA VAL A 104 -16.49 14.28 1.64
C VAL A 104 -16.93 12.86 1.31
N ASP A 105 -15.98 11.99 0.99
CA ASP A 105 -16.23 10.58 0.74
C ASP A 105 -14.96 9.74 0.95
N ILE A 106 -15.12 8.50 1.38
CA ILE A 106 -14.04 7.51 1.50
C ILE A 106 -14.59 6.18 1.00
N ILE A 107 -14.19 5.81 -0.21
CA ILE A 107 -14.80 4.72 -0.97
C ILE A 107 -13.83 3.54 -1.01
N PRO A 108 -14.12 2.44 -0.30
CA PRO A 108 -13.33 1.22 -0.40
C PRO A 108 -13.79 0.35 -1.57
N LYS A 109 -12.83 -0.23 -2.28
CA LYS A 109 -12.99 -1.35 -3.22
C LYS A 109 -12.16 -2.52 -2.70
N VAL A 110 -12.85 -3.58 -2.29
CA VAL A 110 -12.23 -4.81 -1.80
C VAL A 110 -12.05 -5.79 -2.96
N VAL A 111 -10.86 -6.38 -3.06
CA VAL A 111 -10.55 -7.45 -4.01
C VAL A 111 -10.03 -8.65 -3.22
N ILE A 112 -10.89 -9.65 -3.02
CA ILE A 112 -10.54 -10.88 -2.31
C ILE A 112 -9.63 -11.73 -3.20
N LYS A 113 -8.40 -11.97 -2.74
CA LYS A 113 -7.39 -12.78 -3.46
C LYS A 113 -7.43 -14.24 -3.05
N LYS A 114 -7.67 -14.52 -1.77
CA LYS A 114 -7.84 -15.87 -1.23
C LYS A 114 -8.90 -15.85 -0.15
N SER A 115 -9.72 -16.88 -0.09
CA SER A 115 -10.71 -17.08 0.96
C SER A 115 -10.69 -18.54 1.41
N LYS A 116 -10.82 -18.75 2.71
CA LYS A 116 -11.17 -20.04 3.33
C LYS A 116 -12.40 -19.79 4.18
N ILE A 117 -13.55 -20.25 3.69
CA ILE A 117 -14.86 -20.06 4.32
C ILE A 117 -15.24 -21.36 5.01
N GLY A 118 -15.72 -21.26 6.24
CA GLY A 118 -16.21 -22.37 7.03
C GLY A 118 -17.25 -21.89 8.01
N ASP A 119 -18.05 -22.79 8.55
CA ASP A 119 -19.32 -22.47 9.23
C ASP A 119 -19.21 -21.43 10.35
N ASN A 120 -18.13 -21.49 11.13
CA ASN A 120 -17.90 -20.61 12.29
C ASN A 120 -16.69 -19.68 12.14
N LYS A 121 -15.84 -19.90 11.13
CA LYS A 121 -14.60 -19.14 10.96
C LYS A 121 -14.23 -19.00 9.50
N CYS A 122 -13.96 -17.78 9.10
CA CYS A 122 -13.50 -17.44 7.76
C CYS A 122 -12.13 -16.75 7.81
N SER A 123 -11.32 -16.94 6.77
CA SER A 123 -10.03 -16.28 6.62
C SER A 123 -9.84 -15.77 5.20
N PHE A 124 -9.32 -14.55 5.07
CA PHE A 124 -9.19 -13.84 3.81
C PHE A 124 -7.79 -13.28 3.66
N SER A 125 -7.31 -13.28 2.42
CA SER A 125 -6.28 -12.39 1.94
C SER A 125 -6.92 -11.51 0.88
N LEU A 126 -6.88 -10.19 1.08
CA LEU A 126 -7.55 -9.24 0.20
C LEU A 126 -6.71 -7.99 0.00
N ILE A 127 -7.01 -7.29 -1.09
CA ILE A 127 -6.57 -5.92 -1.33
C ILE A 127 -7.74 -4.99 -1.01
N CYS A 128 -7.48 -3.87 -0.35
CA CYS A 128 -8.43 -2.77 -0.27
C CYS A 128 -7.82 -1.54 -0.93
N ASN A 129 -8.36 -1.17 -2.08
CA ASN A 129 -8.13 0.13 -2.70
C ASN A 129 -9.12 1.13 -2.08
N THR A 130 -8.62 2.19 -1.47
CA THR A 130 -9.47 3.18 -0.80
C THR A 130 -9.28 4.52 -1.48
N GLU A 131 -10.34 5.05 -2.07
CA GLU A 131 -10.37 6.41 -2.62
C GLU A 131 -10.82 7.40 -1.56
N TYR A 132 -9.99 8.40 -1.28
CA TYR A 132 -10.30 9.50 -0.37
C TYR A 132 -10.62 10.74 -1.20
N LYS A 133 -11.85 11.24 -1.07
CA LYS A 133 -12.29 12.49 -1.69
C LYS A 133 -12.35 13.59 -0.65
N TYR A 134 -11.79 14.74 -0.97
CA TYR A 134 -11.75 15.88 -0.06
C TYR A 134 -11.86 17.22 -0.79
N ILE A 135 -12.35 18.22 -0.07
CA ILE A 135 -12.50 19.60 -0.54
C ILE A 135 -11.77 20.56 0.39
N TYR A 136 -11.45 21.74 -0.13
CA TYR A 136 -11.21 22.90 0.71
C TYR A 136 -12.54 23.63 0.92
N PRO A 137 -12.93 24.01 2.15
CA PRO A 137 -14.25 24.62 2.41
C PRO A 137 -14.54 25.90 1.64
N ASP A 138 -13.50 26.63 1.22
CA ASP A 138 -13.63 27.85 0.41
C ASP A 138 -13.75 27.55 -1.11
N GLN A 139 -13.62 26.30 -1.52
CA GLN A 139 -13.78 25.81 -2.90
C GLN A 139 -14.52 24.46 -2.93
N PRO A 140 -15.79 24.40 -2.49
CA PRO A 140 -16.51 23.14 -2.29
C PRO A 140 -16.77 22.34 -3.59
N GLU A 141 -16.80 23.02 -4.75
CA GLU A 141 -16.98 22.38 -6.06
C GLU A 141 -15.69 21.68 -6.56
N ALA A 142 -14.53 22.00 -6.00
CA ALA A 142 -13.24 21.43 -6.41
C ALA A 142 -12.92 20.18 -5.59
N ILE A 143 -13.52 19.04 -5.99
CA ILE A 143 -13.29 17.75 -5.35
C ILE A 143 -11.92 17.19 -5.74
N ASN A 144 -11.05 17.03 -4.75
CA ASN A 144 -9.76 16.37 -4.89
C ASN A 144 -9.93 14.87 -4.59
N SER A 145 -9.10 14.03 -5.21
CA SER A 145 -9.13 12.58 -5.02
C SER A 145 -7.72 12.02 -4.89
N SER A 146 -7.55 11.07 -3.97
CA SER A 146 -6.33 10.29 -3.78
C SER A 146 -6.68 8.84 -3.49
N ARG A 147 -5.79 7.90 -3.81
CA ARG A 147 -6.01 6.47 -3.55
C ARG A 147 -4.89 5.86 -2.74
N MET A 148 -5.25 4.94 -1.86
CA MET A 148 -4.31 4.13 -1.10
C MET A 148 -4.65 2.66 -1.24
N GLY A 149 -3.64 1.84 -1.49
CA GLY A 149 -3.75 0.39 -1.58
C GLY A 149 -3.23 -0.25 -0.29
N THR A 150 -4.02 -1.16 0.28
CA THR A 150 -3.64 -1.92 1.49
C THR A 150 -3.85 -3.41 1.27
N TYR A 151 -2.96 -4.22 1.86
CA TYR A 151 -2.95 -5.67 1.73
C TYR A 151 -3.25 -6.30 3.09
N HIS A 152 -4.36 -7.03 3.18
CA HIS A 152 -4.91 -7.49 4.45
C HIS A 152 -4.84 -9.01 4.58
N SER A 153 -4.48 -9.46 5.79
CA SER A 153 -4.77 -10.79 6.31
C SER A 153 -5.83 -10.66 7.39
N PHE A 154 -6.98 -11.27 7.15
CA PHE A 154 -8.23 -10.93 7.85
C PHE A 154 -8.97 -12.20 8.26
N GLN A 155 -9.48 -12.26 9.49
CA GLN A 155 -10.26 -13.40 10.00
C GLN A 155 -11.56 -12.95 10.65
N LEU A 156 -12.63 -13.62 10.25
CA LEU A 156 -13.96 -13.47 10.84
C LEU A 156 -14.30 -14.71 11.66
N SER A 157 -15.05 -14.54 12.74
CA SER A 157 -15.68 -15.65 13.46
C SER A 157 -17.12 -15.33 13.79
N LYS A 158 -17.98 -16.33 13.72
CA LYS A 158 -19.41 -16.19 14.00
C LYS A 158 -19.62 -16.11 15.51
N ARG A 159 -20.30 -15.07 15.99
CA ARG A 159 -20.66 -14.81 17.40
C ARG A 159 -22.03 -14.15 17.45
N ASP A 160 -22.95 -14.68 18.25
CA ASP A 160 -24.33 -14.17 18.35
C ASP A 160 -25.00 -13.95 16.99
N ASN A 161 -24.83 -14.93 16.09
CA ASN A 161 -25.26 -14.90 14.68
C ASN A 161 -24.64 -13.82 13.79
N ASN A 162 -23.67 -13.04 14.28
CA ASN A 162 -22.94 -12.03 13.51
C ASN A 162 -21.51 -12.47 13.20
N TRP A 163 -20.96 -11.98 12.09
CA TRP A 163 -19.54 -12.18 11.76
C TRP A 163 -18.71 -11.03 12.33
N ILE A 164 -17.78 -11.36 13.23
CA ILE A 164 -16.95 -10.39 13.95
C ILE A 164 -15.48 -10.59 13.59
N ILE A 165 -14.75 -9.49 13.43
CA ILE A 165 -13.30 -9.49 13.19
C ILE A 165 -12.58 -9.97 14.44
N THR A 166 -11.90 -11.11 14.32
CA THR A 166 -11.07 -11.67 15.40
C THR A 166 -9.58 -11.42 15.19
N LYS A 167 -9.18 -11.14 13.94
CA LYS A 167 -7.80 -10.89 13.56
C LYS A 167 -7.76 -10.07 12.28
N GLU A 168 -6.98 -8.99 12.26
CA GLU A 168 -6.66 -8.22 11.08
C GLU A 168 -5.19 -7.81 11.14
N TRP A 169 -4.48 -7.99 10.03
CA TRP A 169 -3.09 -7.54 9.87
C TRP A 169 -2.92 -6.93 8.49
N TYR A 170 -2.44 -5.69 8.46
CA TYR A 170 -1.99 -5.01 7.27
C TYR A 170 -0.91 -4.00 7.64
N THR A 171 -0.08 -3.63 6.66
CA THR A 171 0.83 -2.50 6.81
C THR A 171 0.01 -1.23 6.64
N ASP A 172 -0.22 -0.51 7.74
CA ASP A 172 -0.96 0.74 7.67
C ASP A 172 -0.07 1.90 7.24
N PRO A 173 -0.50 2.69 6.24
CA PRO A 173 0.19 3.91 5.86
C PRO A 173 0.43 4.91 7.00
N PHE A 174 -0.32 4.83 8.10
CA PHE A 174 -0.36 5.87 9.14
C PHE A 174 0.32 5.46 10.45
N ALA A 175 0.77 4.20 10.57
CA ALA A 175 1.29 3.58 11.79
C ALA A 175 2.30 4.45 12.57
N ASP A 176 3.22 5.06 11.83
CA ASP A 176 4.36 5.81 12.37
C ASP A 176 4.01 7.26 12.74
N SER A 177 2.81 7.74 12.42
CA SER A 177 2.42 9.15 12.51
C SER A 177 1.36 9.45 13.58
N LEU A 178 1.09 8.47 14.45
CA LEU A 178 -0.04 8.48 15.38
C LEU A 178 0.12 9.38 16.62
N SER A 179 1.22 10.15 16.74
CA SER A 179 1.41 11.15 17.81
C SER A 179 1.35 12.57 17.25
N LEU A 180 0.19 13.21 17.39
CA LEU A 180 0.00 14.61 17.02
C LEU A 180 -0.10 15.45 18.30
N GLU A 181 0.90 16.31 18.52
CA GLU A 181 0.90 17.35 19.56
C GLU A 181 1.11 18.72 18.89
N ASN A 182 0.16 19.63 19.10
CA ASN A 182 0.19 21.08 18.82
C ASN A 182 1.13 21.51 17.69
N ILE A 183 0.83 21.06 16.47
CA ILE A 183 1.35 21.71 15.26
C ILE A 183 0.67 23.07 15.16
N LYS A 184 1.35 24.10 14.63
CA LYS A 184 0.77 25.43 14.31
C LYS A 184 -0.26 25.32 13.17
N ALA A 185 -1.34 24.58 13.41
CA ALA A 185 -2.35 24.21 12.42
C ALA A 185 -2.95 25.44 11.74
N ASP A 186 -3.18 26.52 12.48
CA ASP A 186 -3.76 27.75 11.94
C ASP A 186 -2.89 28.42 10.88
N GLU A 187 -1.57 28.56 11.11
CA GLU A 187 -0.65 29.18 10.14
C GLU A 187 -0.57 28.35 8.86
N ILE A 188 -0.48 27.02 9.01
CA ILE A 188 -0.43 26.08 7.88
C ILE A 188 -1.72 26.15 7.08
N LYS A 189 -2.87 26.07 7.75
CA LYS A 189 -4.19 26.16 7.14
C LYS A 189 -4.37 27.47 6.38
N GLN A 190 -4.05 28.61 7.01
CA GLN A 190 -4.14 29.93 6.36
C GLN A 190 -3.26 30.01 5.11
N TYR A 191 -2.02 29.52 5.19
CA TYR A 191 -1.12 29.52 4.04
C TYR A 191 -1.63 28.64 2.90
N ILE A 192 -2.10 27.42 3.17
CA ILE A 192 -2.61 26.50 2.16
C ILE A 192 -3.88 27.07 1.51
N SER A 193 -4.85 27.52 2.32
CA SER A 193 -6.10 28.09 1.81
C SER A 193 -5.88 29.31 0.91
N SER A 194 -4.84 30.11 1.16
CA SER A 194 -4.52 31.28 0.33
C SER A 194 -3.82 30.93 -1.00
N GLN A 195 -3.41 29.68 -1.22
CA GLN A 195 -2.72 29.32 -2.46
C GLN A 195 -3.69 29.16 -3.63
N PRO A 196 -3.33 29.65 -4.83
CA PRO A 196 -4.09 29.37 -6.04
C PRO A 196 -3.81 27.92 -6.53
N PRO A 197 -4.67 27.39 -7.41
CA PRO A 197 -4.34 26.20 -8.19
C PRO A 197 -3.01 26.38 -8.93
N ARG A 198 -2.20 25.31 -9.02
CA ARG A 198 -0.96 25.33 -9.81
C ARG A 198 -1.18 24.71 -11.19
N ASP A 199 -0.78 25.44 -12.23
CA ASP A 199 -0.75 24.90 -13.59
C ASP A 199 0.46 23.96 -13.76
N ILE A 200 0.18 22.68 -14.01
CA ILE A 200 1.17 21.64 -14.31
C ILE A 200 0.99 21.07 -15.72
N SER A 201 0.25 21.75 -16.60
CA SER A 201 -0.01 21.30 -17.97
C SER A 201 1.22 21.42 -18.87
N ASN A 202 2.04 22.47 -18.68
CA ASN A 202 3.20 22.78 -19.51
C ASN A 202 4.52 22.17 -19.00
N ILE A 203 4.46 21.00 -18.37
CA ILE A 203 5.67 20.24 -18.00
C ILE A 203 6.22 19.48 -19.21
N ASN A 204 7.54 19.21 -19.21
CA ASN A 204 8.16 18.50 -20.33
C ASN A 204 7.63 17.06 -20.51
N GLU A 205 7.75 16.52 -21.71
CA GLU A 205 7.21 15.19 -22.07
C GLU A 205 7.77 14.05 -21.20
N LYS A 206 9.03 14.13 -20.77
CA LYS A 206 9.60 13.10 -19.89
C LYS A 206 8.98 13.11 -18.50
N ARG A 207 8.59 14.27 -17.98
CA ARG A 207 7.85 14.40 -16.71
C ARG A 207 6.43 13.87 -16.86
N LYS A 208 5.76 14.13 -18.00
CA LYS A 208 4.45 13.51 -18.32
C LYS A 208 4.57 11.99 -18.32
N GLY A 209 5.56 11.44 -19.02
CA GLY A 209 5.83 10.00 -19.05
C GLY A 209 6.14 9.41 -17.67
N ALA A 210 6.87 10.14 -16.82
CA ALA A 210 7.12 9.73 -15.43
C ALA A 210 5.82 9.68 -14.61
N LYS A 211 4.96 10.70 -14.72
CA LYS A 211 3.64 10.73 -14.09
C LYS A 211 2.76 9.56 -14.55
N GLU A 212 2.62 9.37 -15.85
CA GLU A 212 1.78 8.30 -16.44
C GLU A 212 2.24 6.92 -15.99
N TYR A 213 3.56 6.69 -15.94
CA TYR A 213 4.10 5.43 -15.45
C TYR A 213 3.75 5.20 -13.98
N ALA A 214 3.91 6.23 -13.14
CA ALA A 214 3.64 6.16 -11.72
C ALA A 214 2.16 5.83 -11.45
N GLU A 215 1.24 6.52 -12.12
CA GLU A 215 -0.20 6.30 -11.96
C GLU A 215 -0.65 4.92 -12.47
N ARG A 216 0.04 4.38 -13.49
CA ARG A 216 -0.25 3.05 -14.07
C ARG A 216 0.19 1.88 -13.20
N TYR A 217 1.32 2.01 -12.50
CA TYR A 217 1.99 0.87 -11.86
C TYR A 217 2.10 0.96 -10.34
N CYS A 218 1.40 1.89 -9.69
CA CYS A 218 1.36 2.07 -8.23
C CYS A 218 0.59 0.97 -7.46
N GLY A 219 0.62 -0.28 -7.95
CA GLY A 219 0.10 -1.44 -7.25
C GLY A 219 -1.39 -1.39 -6.95
N ALA A 220 -1.74 -1.70 -5.70
CA ALA A 220 -3.09 -1.71 -5.18
C ALA A 220 -3.77 -0.33 -5.17
N ALA A 221 -3.03 0.78 -5.32
CA ALA A 221 -3.60 2.13 -5.38
C ALA A 221 -3.97 2.59 -6.80
N THR A 222 -3.70 1.77 -7.82
CA THR A 222 -4.11 2.07 -9.20
C THR A 222 -5.64 2.12 -9.35
N ILE A 223 -6.11 2.74 -10.42
CA ILE A 223 -7.52 2.64 -10.82
C ILE A 223 -7.85 1.24 -11.33
N GLU A 224 -9.13 0.86 -11.30
CA GLU A 224 -9.59 -0.49 -11.67
C GLU A 224 -9.19 -0.88 -13.10
N GLU A 225 -9.14 0.09 -14.03
CA GLU A 225 -8.67 -0.12 -15.42
C GLU A 225 -7.25 -0.69 -15.50
N TYR A 226 -6.37 -0.30 -14.56
CA TYR A 226 -4.99 -0.80 -14.49
C TYR A 226 -4.85 -2.07 -13.64
N GLY A 227 -5.95 -2.55 -13.06
CA GLY A 227 -6.08 -3.89 -12.51
C GLY A 227 -5.38 -4.16 -11.18
N PHE A 228 -4.98 -3.12 -10.44
CA PHE A 228 -4.36 -3.24 -9.10
C PHE A 228 -3.02 -3.98 -9.12
N LYS A 229 -2.14 -3.66 -10.09
CA LYS A 229 -0.91 -4.42 -10.38
C LYS A 229 0.34 -3.55 -10.39
N TYR A 230 1.44 -4.18 -9.98
CA TYR A 230 2.80 -3.71 -10.23
C TYR A 230 3.25 -4.05 -11.66
N ASN A 231 4.36 -3.44 -12.10
CA ASN A 231 4.98 -3.81 -13.36
C ASN A 231 5.74 -5.14 -13.23
N ASN A 232 5.27 -6.18 -13.92
CA ASN A 232 5.85 -7.52 -13.89
C ASN A 232 7.24 -7.66 -14.53
N LYS A 233 7.75 -6.62 -15.22
CA LYS A 233 9.13 -6.57 -15.71
C LYS A 233 10.15 -6.41 -14.58
N TYR A 234 9.70 -5.91 -13.43
CA TYR A 234 10.53 -5.66 -12.27
C TYR A 234 10.13 -6.57 -11.12
N ARG A 235 11.12 -7.02 -10.37
CA ARG A 235 10.90 -7.74 -9.12
C ARG A 235 10.20 -6.81 -8.13
N ASP A 236 9.21 -7.35 -7.44
CA ASP A 236 8.57 -6.72 -6.29
C ASP A 236 9.48 -6.92 -5.06
N PHE A 237 10.05 -5.82 -4.55
CA PHE A 237 10.91 -5.84 -3.37
C PHE A 237 10.13 -5.52 -2.07
N ASN A 238 8.80 -5.41 -2.09
CA ASN A 238 8.03 -5.13 -0.88
C ASN A 238 8.31 -6.10 0.28
N PRO A 239 8.46 -7.44 0.05
CA PRO A 239 8.77 -8.38 1.12
C PRO A 239 10.16 -8.20 1.75
N GLU A 240 11.12 -7.63 1.02
CA GLU A 240 12.52 -7.49 1.44
C GLU A 240 12.88 -6.05 1.86
N GLY A 241 12.01 -5.08 1.52
CA GLY A 241 12.27 -3.66 1.66
C GLY A 241 12.94 -3.06 0.41
N GLY A 242 12.78 -1.75 0.24
CA GLY A 242 13.40 -0.99 -0.86
C GLY A 242 12.51 -0.75 -2.09
N ASP A 243 11.29 -1.29 -2.09
CA ASP A 243 10.42 -1.20 -3.27
C ASP A 243 10.00 0.23 -3.64
N CYS A 244 9.94 1.16 -2.68
CA CYS A 244 9.75 2.58 -2.94
C CYS A 244 10.84 3.17 -3.87
N ALA A 245 12.11 2.82 -3.65
CA ALA A 245 13.22 3.27 -4.49
C ALA A 245 13.28 2.49 -5.80
N ASN A 246 12.96 1.20 -5.79
CA ASN A 246 12.79 0.41 -7.00
C ASN A 246 11.76 1.06 -7.93
N PHE A 247 10.60 1.43 -7.39
CA PHE A 247 9.52 2.06 -8.14
C PHE A 247 9.89 3.48 -8.61
N ALA A 248 10.49 4.30 -7.75
CA ALA A 248 11.02 5.61 -8.18
C ALA A 248 12.04 5.45 -9.32
N SER A 249 12.88 4.42 -9.27
CA SER A 249 13.84 4.13 -10.33
C SER A 249 13.17 3.69 -11.63
N GLN A 250 12.14 2.84 -11.54
CA GLN A 250 11.30 2.45 -12.67
C GLN A 250 10.63 3.67 -13.33
N ILE A 251 10.05 4.58 -12.54
CA ILE A 251 9.43 5.81 -13.03
C ILE A 251 10.44 6.66 -13.83
N LEU A 252 11.66 6.83 -13.32
CA LEU A 252 12.71 7.59 -14.00
C LEU A 252 13.19 6.89 -15.29
N ARG A 253 13.39 5.58 -15.26
CA ARG A 253 13.86 4.81 -16.42
C ARG A 253 12.81 4.76 -17.52
N GLU A 254 11.63 4.26 -17.19
CA GLU A 254 10.59 3.90 -18.16
C GLU A 254 9.78 5.12 -18.60
N GLY A 255 9.36 5.93 -17.63
CA GLY A 255 8.60 7.15 -17.88
C GLY A 255 9.52 8.32 -18.25
N GLY A 256 10.52 8.56 -17.40
CA GLY A 256 11.47 9.67 -17.56
C GLY A 256 12.55 9.48 -18.62
N LYS A 257 12.68 8.28 -19.20
CA LYS A 257 13.69 7.93 -20.22
C LYS A 257 15.13 8.15 -19.77
N PHE A 258 15.40 8.06 -18.46
CA PHE A 258 16.76 8.08 -17.94
C PHE A 258 17.51 6.82 -18.40
N LYS A 259 18.74 7.02 -18.89
CA LYS A 259 19.62 5.90 -19.23
C LYS A 259 20.23 5.31 -17.96
N GLU A 260 20.19 4.00 -17.85
CA GLU A 260 20.94 3.26 -16.83
C GLU A 260 22.45 3.40 -17.03
N ASN A 261 23.19 3.11 -15.96
CA ASN A 261 24.64 2.97 -16.01
C ASN A 261 25.10 1.91 -15.00
N SER A 262 26.40 1.67 -14.87
CA SER A 262 26.93 0.65 -13.96
C SER A 262 26.56 0.87 -12.48
N THR A 263 26.28 2.11 -12.07
CA THR A 263 25.96 2.47 -10.68
C THR A 263 24.47 2.37 -10.37
N TRP A 264 23.61 2.75 -11.31
CA TRP A 264 22.15 2.70 -11.20
C TRP A 264 21.60 1.89 -12.38
N ASN A 265 21.32 0.61 -12.11
CA ASN A 265 20.80 -0.33 -13.10
C ASN A 265 19.92 -1.42 -12.46
N TYR A 266 19.19 -2.08 -13.34
CA TYR A 266 18.41 -3.28 -13.06
C TYR A 266 18.58 -4.27 -14.22
N ASP A 267 18.99 -5.50 -13.90
CA ASP A 267 19.09 -6.60 -14.86
C ASP A 267 18.44 -7.87 -14.30
N LYS A 268 17.38 -8.33 -14.97
CA LYS A 268 16.72 -9.64 -14.76
C LYS A 268 16.51 -10.02 -13.28
N GLY A 269 16.02 -9.10 -12.46
CA GLY A 269 15.73 -9.34 -11.03
C GLY A 269 16.84 -8.94 -10.07
N SER A 270 18.02 -8.59 -10.60
CA SER A 270 19.12 -7.98 -9.85
C SER A 270 19.08 -6.46 -9.99
N ALA A 271 19.29 -5.75 -8.89
CA ALA A 271 19.25 -4.30 -8.82
C ALA A 271 20.47 -3.78 -8.06
N THR A 272 21.07 -2.68 -8.51
CA THR A 272 22.13 -2.04 -7.72
C THR A 272 21.55 -1.35 -6.48
N GLY A 273 22.41 -1.09 -5.48
CA GLY A 273 22.02 -0.36 -4.28
C GLY A 273 21.29 0.97 -4.57
N PRO A 274 21.82 1.84 -5.45
CA PRO A 274 21.12 3.07 -5.87
C PRO A 274 19.78 2.86 -6.56
N TRP A 275 19.51 1.67 -7.13
CA TRP A 275 18.21 1.38 -7.75
C TRP A 275 17.14 1.05 -6.70
N VAL A 276 17.49 0.30 -5.65
CA VAL A 276 16.51 -0.31 -4.73
C VAL A 276 16.56 0.22 -3.29
N ASN A 277 17.56 1.01 -2.89
CA ASN A 277 17.65 1.53 -1.53
C ASN A 277 17.36 3.04 -1.49
N ALA A 278 16.40 3.49 -0.67
CA ALA A 278 15.92 4.87 -0.63
C ALA A 278 17.03 5.91 -0.36
N GLY A 279 17.93 5.65 0.59
CA GLY A 279 19.08 6.50 0.85
C GLY A 279 20.10 6.51 -0.29
N LYS A 280 20.53 5.32 -0.75
CA LYS A 280 21.48 5.22 -1.87
C LYS A 280 20.95 5.83 -3.15
N PHE A 281 19.65 5.66 -3.44
CA PHE A 281 18.95 6.29 -4.56
C PHE A 281 19.02 7.82 -4.44
N THR A 282 18.60 8.36 -3.29
CA THR A 282 18.57 9.82 -3.09
C THR A 282 19.96 10.43 -3.22
N HIS A 283 20.96 9.84 -2.57
CA HIS A 283 22.35 10.31 -2.67
C HIS A 283 22.92 10.15 -4.07
N TYR A 284 22.64 9.05 -4.78
CA TYR A 284 23.05 8.88 -6.17
C TYR A 284 22.44 9.96 -7.07
N MET A 285 21.14 10.22 -6.96
CA MET A 285 20.46 11.21 -7.79
C MET A 285 21.06 12.60 -7.60
N ILE A 286 21.37 12.99 -6.36
CA ILE A 286 22.01 14.27 -6.04
C ILE A 286 23.47 14.29 -6.52
N ASN A 287 24.28 13.30 -6.13
CA ASN A 287 25.72 13.29 -6.40
C ASN A 287 26.08 13.11 -7.87
N SER A 288 25.21 12.47 -8.65
CA SER A 288 25.38 12.32 -10.11
C SER A 288 24.97 13.57 -10.91
N GLY A 289 24.42 14.60 -10.26
CA GLY A 289 23.88 15.78 -10.92
C GLY A 289 22.53 15.54 -11.63
N ARG A 290 21.92 14.36 -11.47
CA ARG A 290 20.58 14.05 -11.99
C ARG A 290 19.47 14.74 -11.20
N ALA A 291 19.76 15.22 -10.00
CA ALA A 291 18.83 15.94 -9.15
C ALA A 291 19.52 16.96 -8.23
N SER A 292 18.74 17.87 -7.66
CA SER A 292 19.18 18.86 -6.67
C SER A 292 18.17 19.01 -5.53
N VAL A 293 18.63 19.44 -4.36
CA VAL A 293 17.77 19.67 -3.20
C VAL A 293 17.10 21.03 -3.31
N ILE A 294 15.77 21.06 -3.30
CA ILE A 294 14.96 22.30 -3.22
C ILE A 294 14.94 22.82 -1.78
N ALA A 295 14.64 21.93 -0.83
CA ALA A 295 14.61 22.23 0.60
C ALA A 295 14.77 20.94 1.42
N ARG A 296 15.27 21.07 2.65
CA ARG A 296 15.38 19.97 3.62
C ARG A 296 15.02 20.44 5.03
N GLY A 297 14.24 19.67 5.77
CA GLY A 297 13.90 20.01 7.15
C GLY A 297 12.66 19.30 7.68
N SER A 298 12.17 19.74 8.85
CA SER A 298 10.85 19.33 9.35
C SER A 298 9.74 19.86 8.44
N TYR A 299 8.53 19.36 8.63
CA TYR A 299 7.35 19.79 7.87
C TYR A 299 7.22 21.32 7.83
N GLU A 300 7.30 22.00 8.97
CA GLU A 300 7.13 23.45 9.12
C GLU A 300 8.18 24.23 8.33
N LYS A 301 9.37 23.66 8.13
CA LYS A 301 10.46 24.29 7.38
C LYS A 301 10.29 24.17 5.87
N VAL A 302 9.61 23.12 5.39
CA VAL A 302 9.61 22.78 3.96
C VAL A 302 8.24 22.86 3.28
N TYR A 303 7.13 22.91 4.02
CA TYR A 303 5.80 22.81 3.40
C TYR A 303 5.54 23.92 2.38
N LYS A 304 5.98 25.16 2.64
CA LYS A 304 5.91 26.26 1.66
C LYS A 304 6.75 25.98 0.40
N ALA A 305 7.92 25.35 0.56
CA ALA A 305 8.77 24.98 -0.56
C ALA A 305 8.22 23.79 -1.38
N SER A 306 7.30 22.99 -0.82
CA SER A 306 6.66 21.87 -1.52
C SER A 306 5.86 22.30 -2.76
N TYR A 307 5.41 23.57 -2.81
CA TYR A 307 4.75 24.18 -3.96
C TYR A 307 5.68 24.41 -5.17
N LYS A 308 6.99 24.24 -5.00
CA LYS A 308 7.97 24.30 -6.11
C LYS A 308 8.17 22.94 -6.79
N LEU A 309 7.65 21.85 -6.23
CA LEU A 309 7.80 20.52 -6.81
C LEU A 309 6.95 20.37 -8.07
N LEU A 310 7.49 19.68 -9.07
CA LEU A 310 6.80 19.36 -10.31
C LEU A 310 6.61 17.84 -10.45
N PRO A 311 5.61 17.35 -11.21
CA PRO A 311 5.51 15.93 -11.52
C PRO A 311 6.84 15.37 -12.05
N GLY A 312 7.26 14.22 -11.50
CA GLY A 312 8.57 13.60 -11.73
C GLY A 312 9.67 14.01 -10.74
N ASP A 313 9.49 15.08 -9.96
CA ASP A 313 10.31 15.32 -8.76
C ASP A 313 10.01 14.26 -7.69
N PHE A 314 10.83 14.14 -6.65
CA PHE A 314 10.54 13.20 -5.56
C PHE A 314 10.82 13.80 -4.18
N ILE A 315 10.23 13.18 -3.17
CA ILE A 315 10.43 13.52 -1.76
C ILE A 315 11.09 12.33 -1.09
N ALA A 316 12.16 12.57 -0.34
CA ALA A 316 12.77 11.56 0.52
C ALA A 316 12.42 11.82 1.99
N TYR A 317 12.08 10.76 2.71
CA TYR A 317 11.66 10.81 4.11
C TYR A 317 12.77 10.23 4.98
N GLU A 318 13.36 11.08 5.81
CA GLU A 318 14.47 10.77 6.71
C GLU A 318 13.95 10.58 8.13
N LYS A 319 14.21 9.42 8.73
CA LYS A 319 13.90 9.10 10.13
C LYS A 319 15.21 8.76 10.84
N LYS A 320 15.53 9.50 11.91
CA LYS A 320 16.75 9.31 12.72
C LYS A 320 18.07 9.34 11.91
N GLY A 321 18.13 10.14 10.84
CA GLY A 321 19.33 10.29 10.00
C GLY A 321 19.34 9.40 8.77
N ASP A 322 18.50 8.37 8.72
CA ASP A 322 18.40 7.46 7.59
C ASP A 322 17.21 7.80 6.70
N ILE A 323 17.41 7.86 5.38
CA ILE A 323 16.32 7.98 4.42
C ILE A 323 15.65 6.60 4.29
N THR A 324 14.46 6.47 4.87
CA THR A 324 13.72 5.21 4.95
C THR A 324 12.72 5.03 3.81
N HIS A 325 12.34 6.12 3.14
CA HIS A 325 11.34 6.07 2.08
C HIS A 325 11.55 7.18 1.04
N VAL A 326 11.01 6.96 -0.16
CA VAL A 326 10.91 7.97 -1.22
C VAL A 326 9.54 7.88 -1.90
N SER A 327 8.99 9.02 -2.32
CA SER A 327 7.76 9.08 -3.12
C SER A 327 7.90 10.06 -4.27
N THR A 328 7.38 9.71 -5.44
CA THR A 328 7.45 10.55 -6.64
C THR A 328 6.25 11.47 -6.70
N VAL A 329 6.48 12.76 -6.98
CA VAL A 329 5.43 13.75 -7.19
C VAL A 329 4.75 13.44 -8.53
N THR A 330 3.43 13.33 -8.53
CA THR A 330 2.63 12.99 -9.72
C THR A 330 1.57 14.03 -10.03
N GLY A 331 1.21 14.87 -9.06
CA GLY A 331 0.17 15.86 -9.27
C GLY A 331 0.16 16.94 -8.20
N VAL A 332 -0.88 17.74 -8.29
CA VAL A 332 -1.20 18.82 -7.35
C VAL A 332 -2.70 18.82 -7.11
N ASP A 333 -3.14 19.23 -5.92
CA ASP A 333 -4.56 19.41 -5.63
C ASP A 333 -5.06 20.80 -6.09
N SER A 334 -6.33 21.09 -5.83
CA SER A 334 -7.01 22.37 -6.16
C SER A 334 -6.37 23.61 -5.52
N LYS A 335 -5.63 23.48 -4.41
CA LYS A 335 -4.84 24.55 -3.81
C LYS A 335 -3.38 24.50 -4.24
N GLY A 336 -3.03 23.63 -5.19
CA GLY A 336 -1.67 23.42 -5.62
C GLY A 336 -0.82 22.65 -4.61
N TYR A 337 -1.38 21.99 -3.60
CA TYR A 337 -0.60 21.16 -2.68
C TYR A 337 -0.04 19.93 -3.41
N SER A 338 1.22 19.59 -3.18
CA SER A 338 1.90 18.50 -3.92
C SER A 338 1.35 17.11 -3.57
N LEU A 339 1.12 16.29 -4.60
CA LEU A 339 0.61 14.93 -4.47
C LEU A 339 1.66 13.92 -4.94
N VAL A 340 1.78 12.81 -4.22
CA VAL A 340 2.79 11.78 -4.47
C VAL A 340 2.19 10.40 -4.71
N THR A 341 2.97 9.59 -5.43
CA THR A 341 2.69 8.19 -5.76
C THR A 341 3.92 7.36 -5.41
N CYS A 342 3.73 6.22 -4.75
CA CYS A 342 4.81 5.34 -4.26
C CYS A 342 4.33 3.92 -3.95
N HIS A 343 5.27 3.00 -3.69
CA HIS A 343 5.06 1.62 -3.20
C HIS A 343 5.32 1.50 -1.68
N ASN A 344 5.35 0.27 -1.12
CA ASN A 344 5.43 -0.11 0.31
C ASN A 344 4.19 0.21 1.14
N THR A 345 3.66 1.41 0.95
CA THR A 345 2.22 1.62 1.05
C THR A 345 1.82 2.23 -0.26
N ASP A 346 1.05 1.48 -1.03
CA ASP A 346 0.69 1.92 -2.37
C ASP A 346 -0.14 3.19 -2.27
N ARG A 347 0.35 4.25 -2.91
CA ARG A 347 -0.25 5.57 -2.91
C ARG A 347 -0.36 6.05 -4.34
N ASN A 348 -1.47 6.70 -4.66
CA ASN A 348 -1.70 7.34 -5.93
C ASN A 348 -2.28 8.74 -5.69
N ASN A 349 -1.51 9.77 -6.05
CA ASN A 349 -1.84 11.18 -5.84
C ASN A 349 -2.24 11.51 -4.40
N VAL A 350 -1.53 10.95 -3.41
CA VAL A 350 -1.76 11.21 -1.98
C VAL A 350 -1.01 12.48 -1.55
N PRO A 351 -1.58 13.37 -0.73
CA PRO A 351 -0.85 14.50 -0.15
C PRO A 351 0.46 14.05 0.49
N TRP A 352 1.57 14.70 0.13
CA TRP A 352 2.92 14.19 0.41
C TRP A 352 3.25 13.97 1.88
N ASP A 353 2.61 14.68 2.80
CA ASP A 353 2.83 14.55 4.24
C ASP A 353 1.82 13.64 4.96
N LEU A 354 0.77 13.20 4.28
CA LEU A 354 -0.23 12.30 4.86
C LEU A 354 0.43 10.93 5.16
N GLY A 355 0.37 10.49 6.41
CA GLY A 355 1.13 9.35 6.93
C GLY A 355 2.57 9.65 7.33
N TRP A 356 3.02 10.91 7.30
CA TRP A 356 4.38 11.34 7.67
C TRP A 356 4.42 12.47 8.70
N SER A 357 3.56 12.43 9.72
CA SER A 357 3.42 13.52 10.70
C SER A 357 4.24 13.37 12.00
N ASP A 358 5.08 12.33 12.12
CA ASP A 358 6.05 12.22 13.22
C ASP A 358 7.08 13.36 13.14
N LYS A 359 7.24 14.12 14.23
CA LYS A 359 8.20 15.24 14.36
C LYS A 359 9.66 14.85 14.10
N LYS A 360 9.98 13.55 14.19
CA LYS A 360 11.33 13.00 13.90
C LYS A 360 11.57 12.83 12.39
N ILE A 361 10.54 12.95 11.56
CA ILE A 361 10.67 12.90 10.11
C ILE A 361 11.21 14.24 9.61
N LYS A 362 12.28 14.15 8.81
CA LYS A 362 12.74 15.25 7.97
C LYS A 362 12.46 14.90 6.52
N PHE A 363 12.10 15.89 5.76
CA PHE A 363 11.78 15.75 4.35
C PHE A 363 12.88 16.38 3.52
N TRP A 364 13.18 15.75 2.39
CA TRP A 364 14.03 16.29 1.35
C TRP A 364 13.18 16.47 0.11
N LEU A 365 12.95 17.71 -0.29
CA LEU A 365 12.24 18.02 -1.53
C LEU A 365 13.28 18.05 -2.65
N ILE A 366 13.20 17.12 -3.61
CA ILE A 366 14.24 16.91 -4.60
C ILE A 366 13.74 17.24 -6.01
N ARG A 367 14.39 18.19 -6.68
CA ARG A 367 14.18 18.53 -8.08
C ARG A 367 14.93 17.54 -8.96
N VAL A 368 14.24 16.87 -9.89
CA VAL A 368 14.88 16.01 -10.90
C VAL A 368 15.17 16.78 -12.18
N HIS A 369 16.32 16.53 -12.80
CA HIS A 369 16.76 17.18 -14.05
C HIS A 369 16.51 16.23 -15.24
N TYR A 370 15.34 16.39 -15.87
CA TYR A 370 14.84 15.58 -16.99
C TYR A 370 15.39 16.00 -18.35
#